data_AF-I4E2K6-F1
#
_entry.id   AF-I4E2K6-F1
#
_cell.length_a   1.000
_cell.length_b   1.000
_cell.length_c   1.000
_cell.angle_alpha   90.00
_cell.angle_beta   90.00
_cell.angle_gamma   90.00
#
_symmetry.space_group_name_H-M   'P 1'
#
loop_
_entity.id
_entity.type
_entity.pdbx_description
1 polymer ?
#
loop_
_entity_poly.entity_id
_entity_poly.type
_entity_poly.pdbx_seq_one_letter_code
_entity_poly.pdbx_strand_id
1 'polypeptide(L)'
;MTGFNDAAGVASVSTDIKGKYVQSVTVANGVITAQMASSGVNNEIKGKKLSLWAKRQDGSVKWFCGQPVTRAAKAKDDVTADTTTNTKIDTKHLPSTCRDAASAVCTKTPEYYPNHGEWPSDNSAAGVASSSTIKGKYVEKVEVKNGVITAEMKSSGVNKEIQGKKLSLWAKRQDGSVKWFCGQPVTRNAANAKAGTDEVTAATPDTDKINTKHLPSTAPTRKSTPN
;
A
#
# COMPACT_ATOMS: atom_id res chain seq x y z
N MET A 1 25.89 -3.21 -13.04
CA MET A 1 24.45 -3.04 -13.30
C MET A 1 23.74 -2.99 -11.94
N THR A 2 23.64 -1.82 -11.32
CA THR A 2 22.92 -1.64 -10.05
C THR A 2 21.45 -1.40 -10.37
N GLY A 3 20.60 -2.32 -9.92
CA GLY A 3 19.17 -2.32 -10.23
C GLY A 3 18.47 -1.07 -9.73
N PHE A 4 17.61 -0.50 -10.56
CA PHE A 4 16.84 0.73 -10.35
C PHE A 4 15.95 0.74 -9.08
N ASN A 5 15.80 -0.39 -8.39
CA ASN A 5 15.05 -0.48 -7.11
C ASN A 5 15.74 0.28 -5.96
N ASP A 6 17.08 0.35 -5.95
CA ASP A 6 17.85 0.98 -4.88
C ASP A 6 17.60 2.50 -4.78
N ALA A 7 17.36 3.16 -5.92
CA ALA A 7 17.10 4.59 -6.00
C ALA A 7 15.73 5.00 -5.43
N ALA A 8 14.76 4.08 -5.45
CA ALA A 8 13.43 4.29 -4.86
C ALA A 8 13.34 3.82 -3.39
N GLY A 9 14.41 3.20 -2.84
CA GLY A 9 14.42 2.64 -1.48
C GLY A 9 13.48 1.43 -1.30
N VAL A 10 13.01 0.85 -2.41
CA VAL A 10 12.16 -0.36 -2.44
C VAL A 10 13.09 -1.58 -2.51
N ALA A 11 12.65 -2.74 -1.99
CA ALA A 11 13.47 -3.95 -1.91
C ALA A 11 14.25 -4.23 -3.22
N SER A 12 15.54 -4.53 -3.07
CA SER A 12 16.55 -4.45 -4.13
C SER A 12 16.37 -5.48 -5.26
N VAL A 13 15.52 -6.51 -5.07
CA VAL A 13 15.14 -7.46 -6.13
C VAL A 13 13.62 -7.70 -6.17
N SER A 14 13.07 -7.75 -7.40
CA SER A 14 11.63 -7.96 -7.67
C SER A 14 11.06 -9.24 -7.05
N THR A 15 11.93 -10.20 -6.71
CA THR A 15 11.56 -11.48 -6.11
C THR A 15 11.22 -11.42 -4.63
N ASP A 16 11.56 -10.33 -3.94
CA ASP A 16 11.35 -10.17 -2.48
C ASP A 16 9.98 -9.55 -2.18
N ILE A 17 9.28 -9.04 -3.20
CA ILE A 17 7.96 -8.41 -3.09
C ILE A 17 6.91 -9.35 -3.67
N LYS A 18 6.82 -10.54 -3.08
CA LYS A 18 5.84 -11.58 -3.43
C LYS A 18 4.81 -11.72 -2.32
N GLY A 19 3.55 -11.88 -2.69
CA GLY A 19 2.46 -12.16 -1.77
C GLY A 19 1.62 -13.34 -2.28
N LYS A 20 0.58 -13.71 -1.54
CA LYS A 20 -0.34 -14.79 -1.93
C LYS A 20 -0.92 -14.59 -3.33
N TYR A 21 -1.14 -13.34 -3.71
CA TYR A 21 -1.79 -12.97 -4.97
C TYR A 21 -0.87 -12.23 -5.96
N VAL A 22 0.32 -11.80 -5.55
CA VAL A 22 1.26 -11.00 -6.37
C VAL A 22 2.57 -11.77 -6.55
N GLN A 23 2.90 -12.09 -7.80
CA GLN A 23 4.10 -12.82 -8.21
C GLN A 23 5.37 -11.99 -8.14
N SER A 24 5.27 -10.69 -8.42
CA SER A 24 6.40 -9.78 -8.47
C SER A 24 5.93 -8.33 -8.51
N VAL A 25 6.78 -7.43 -8.05
CA VAL A 25 6.64 -5.99 -8.26
C VAL A 25 7.93 -5.47 -8.88
N THR A 26 7.81 -4.69 -9.94
CA THR A 26 8.93 -4.05 -10.65
C THR A 26 8.76 -2.55 -10.63
N VAL A 27 9.85 -1.80 -10.43
CA VAL A 27 9.85 -0.34 -10.52
C VAL A 27 10.78 0.08 -11.64
N ALA A 28 10.25 0.79 -12.64
CA ALA A 28 11.04 1.27 -13.78
C ALA A 28 10.58 2.69 -14.17
N ASN A 29 11.52 3.62 -14.22
CA ASN A 29 11.27 5.02 -14.61
C ASN A 29 10.05 5.65 -13.91
N GLY A 30 9.87 5.39 -12.61
CA GLY A 30 8.74 5.94 -11.82
C GLY A 30 7.38 5.26 -12.05
N VAL A 31 7.35 4.13 -12.77
CA VAL A 31 6.19 3.24 -12.88
C VAL A 31 6.44 2.00 -12.02
N ILE A 32 5.49 1.68 -11.15
CA ILE A 32 5.44 0.47 -10.35
C ILE A 32 4.50 -0.50 -11.06
N THR A 33 4.93 -1.70 -11.38
CA THR A 33 4.10 -2.72 -12.02
C THR A 33 4.06 -3.98 -11.16
N ALA A 34 2.88 -4.37 -10.73
CA ALA A 34 2.64 -5.63 -10.03
C ALA A 34 2.18 -6.69 -11.03
N GLN A 35 2.77 -7.88 -10.97
CA GLN A 35 2.30 -9.06 -11.70
C GLN A 35 1.56 -10.00 -10.75
N MET A 36 0.38 -10.45 -11.14
CA MET A 36 -0.43 -11.38 -10.36
C MET A 36 0.18 -12.79 -10.39
N ALA A 37 0.03 -13.51 -9.28
CA ALA A 37 0.48 -14.90 -9.13
C ALA A 37 -0.07 -15.82 -10.24
N SER A 38 0.70 -16.84 -10.61
CA SER A 38 0.26 -17.88 -11.55
C SER A 38 -0.70 -18.89 -10.90
N SER A 39 -0.73 -18.94 -9.57
CA SER A 39 -1.58 -19.81 -8.75
C SER A 39 -2.18 -19.03 -7.57
N GLY A 40 -3.29 -19.51 -7.01
CA GLY A 40 -3.92 -18.87 -5.83
C GLY A 40 -4.70 -17.58 -6.14
N VAL A 41 -4.85 -17.21 -7.42
CA VAL A 41 -5.68 -16.11 -7.91
C VAL A 41 -6.73 -16.61 -8.91
N ASN A 42 -7.78 -15.83 -9.16
CA ASN A 42 -8.79 -16.13 -10.17
C ASN A 42 -8.13 -16.32 -11.56
N ASN A 43 -8.59 -17.30 -12.34
CA ASN A 43 -8.09 -17.61 -13.69
C ASN A 43 -8.03 -16.38 -14.61
N GLU A 44 -8.97 -15.45 -14.46
CA GLU A 44 -9.08 -14.25 -15.28
C GLU A 44 -8.01 -13.20 -14.97
N ILE A 45 -7.26 -13.33 -13.86
CA ILE A 45 -6.19 -12.39 -13.46
C ILE A 45 -4.79 -13.01 -13.42
N LYS A 46 -4.66 -14.34 -13.61
CA LYS A 46 -3.38 -15.07 -13.52
C LYS A 46 -2.32 -14.50 -14.46
N GLY A 47 -1.15 -14.18 -13.93
CA GLY A 47 0.00 -13.70 -14.70
C GLY A 47 -0.16 -12.31 -15.33
N LYS A 48 -1.33 -11.68 -15.17
CA LYS A 48 -1.63 -10.34 -15.67
C LYS A 48 -1.05 -9.28 -14.73
N LYS A 49 -1.06 -8.02 -15.16
CA LYS A 49 -0.32 -6.92 -14.55
C LYS A 49 -1.23 -5.72 -14.24
N LEU A 50 -0.88 -5.00 -13.19
CA LEU A 50 -1.44 -3.71 -12.80
C LEU A 50 -0.30 -2.71 -12.62
N SER A 51 -0.43 -1.48 -13.10
CA SER A 51 0.57 -0.44 -12.89
C SER A 51 0.07 0.70 -12.01
N LEU A 52 0.99 1.28 -11.22
CA LEU A 52 0.86 2.52 -10.48
C LEU A 52 1.93 3.51 -10.98
N TRP A 53 1.56 4.76 -11.20
CA TRP A 53 2.50 5.80 -11.63
C TRP A 53 2.07 7.17 -11.12
N ALA A 54 3.00 8.12 -11.05
CA ALA A 54 2.69 9.50 -10.65
C ALA A 54 2.91 10.49 -11.79
N LYS A 55 2.09 11.54 -11.87
CA LYS A 55 2.29 12.71 -12.73
C LYS A 55 2.26 13.98 -11.90
N ARG A 56 3.02 15.00 -12.29
CA ARG A 56 2.90 16.34 -11.69
C ARG A 56 1.73 17.08 -12.31
N GLN A 57 0.87 17.64 -11.48
CA GLN A 57 -0.27 18.48 -11.86
C GLN A 57 -0.42 19.58 -10.82
N ASP A 58 -0.57 20.83 -11.28
CA ASP A 58 -0.89 21.98 -10.42
C ASP A 58 0.05 22.17 -9.23
N GLY A 59 1.36 21.94 -9.43
CA GLY A 59 2.36 22.04 -8.35
C GLY A 59 2.34 20.89 -7.34
N SER A 60 1.50 19.87 -7.53
CA SER A 60 1.40 18.66 -6.71
C SER A 60 1.74 17.40 -7.50
N VAL A 61 1.98 16.29 -6.79
CA VAL A 61 2.20 14.96 -7.38
C VAL A 61 0.91 14.16 -7.24
N LYS A 62 0.37 13.73 -8.38
CA LYS A 62 -0.87 12.95 -8.46
C LYS A 62 -0.55 11.52 -8.86
N TRP A 63 -1.04 10.55 -8.10
CA TRP A 63 -0.88 9.13 -8.40
C TRP A 63 -2.01 8.63 -9.28
N PHE A 64 -1.71 7.58 -10.04
CA PHE A 64 -2.59 6.91 -10.98
C PHE A 64 -2.37 5.41 -10.87
N CYS A 65 -3.40 4.62 -11.16
CA CYS A 65 -3.32 3.17 -11.26
C CYS A 65 -4.17 2.65 -12.40
N GLY A 66 -3.81 1.52 -12.99
CA GLY A 66 -4.56 0.99 -14.13
C GLY A 66 -3.84 -0.11 -14.89
N GLN A 67 -4.23 -0.24 -16.15
CA GLN A 67 -3.59 -1.14 -17.10
C GLN A 67 -2.06 -0.98 -17.10
N PRO A 68 -1.31 -1.99 -17.52
CA PRO A 68 0.14 -1.89 -17.57
C PRO A 68 0.57 -0.74 -18.47
N VAL A 69 1.49 0.08 -17.96
CA VAL A 69 2.09 1.20 -18.69
C VAL A 69 3.60 1.17 -18.58
N THR A 70 4.27 1.88 -19.47
CA THR A 70 5.72 2.11 -19.43
C THR A 70 6.01 3.60 -19.45
N ARG A 71 7.16 3.99 -18.89
CA ARG A 71 7.67 5.38 -18.94
C ARG A 71 9.08 5.36 -19.49
N ALA A 72 9.37 6.26 -20.42
CA ALA A 72 10.74 6.50 -20.90
C ALA A 72 11.53 7.34 -19.89
N ALA A 73 12.84 7.10 -19.77
CA ALA A 73 13.70 7.72 -18.75
C ALA A 73 13.73 9.27 -18.76
N LYS A 74 13.40 9.91 -19.89
CA LYS A 74 13.36 11.38 -20.04
C LYS A 74 11.96 11.92 -20.35
N ALA A 75 10.91 11.15 -20.11
CA ALA A 75 9.54 11.58 -20.37
C ALA A 75 9.12 12.70 -19.39
N LYS A 76 8.32 13.67 -19.87
CA LYS A 76 7.70 14.73 -19.06
C LYS A 76 6.53 14.18 -18.26
N ASP A 77 6.78 13.20 -17.40
CA ASP A 77 5.81 12.45 -16.59
C ASP A 77 4.77 11.62 -17.38
N ASP A 78 4.87 11.60 -18.72
CA ASP A 78 4.02 10.79 -19.57
C ASP A 78 4.30 9.29 -19.45
N VAL A 79 3.25 8.51 -19.70
CA VAL A 79 3.29 7.06 -19.72
C VAL A 79 2.62 6.58 -21.00
N THR A 80 3.09 5.46 -21.52
CA THR A 80 2.53 4.81 -22.71
C THR A 80 1.94 3.47 -22.30
N ALA A 81 0.78 3.11 -22.84
CA ALA A 81 0.19 1.79 -22.60
C ALA A 81 1.15 0.68 -23.02
N ASP A 82 1.29 -0.34 -22.18
CA ASP A 82 1.94 -1.58 -22.56
C ASP A 82 1.08 -2.26 -23.65
N THR A 83 1.69 -2.53 -24.80
CA THR A 83 1.03 -3.14 -25.96
C THR A 83 0.98 -4.66 -25.87
N THR A 84 1.59 -5.26 -24.85
CA THR A 84 1.55 -6.72 -24.63
C THR A 84 0.11 -7.18 -24.35
N THR A 85 -0.49 -7.92 -25.28
CA THR A 85 -1.93 -8.25 -25.28
C THR A 85 -2.36 -9.21 -24.17
N ASN A 86 -1.42 -9.99 -23.61
CA ASN A 86 -1.72 -11.00 -22.58
C ASN A 86 -1.47 -10.55 -21.14
N THR A 87 -0.95 -9.33 -20.92
CA THR A 87 -0.65 -8.83 -19.57
C THR A 87 -1.77 -7.99 -18.97
N LYS A 88 -2.83 -7.69 -19.73
CA LYS A 88 -3.91 -6.79 -19.32
C LYS A 88 -4.98 -7.52 -18.52
N ILE A 89 -5.33 -6.98 -17.35
CA ILE A 89 -6.46 -7.41 -16.51
C ILE A 89 -7.75 -6.87 -17.14
N ASP A 90 -8.79 -7.70 -17.25
CA ASP A 90 -10.11 -7.21 -17.68
C ASP A 90 -10.59 -6.11 -16.73
N THR A 91 -11.13 -5.01 -17.24
CA THR A 91 -11.55 -3.86 -16.43
C THR A 91 -12.53 -4.23 -15.32
N LYS A 92 -13.36 -5.26 -15.50
CA LYS A 92 -14.26 -5.77 -14.44
C LYS A 92 -13.52 -6.28 -13.20
N HIS A 93 -12.24 -6.66 -13.35
CA HIS A 93 -11.37 -7.14 -12.28
C HIS A 93 -10.37 -6.11 -11.78
N LEU A 94 -10.31 -4.92 -12.39
CA LEU A 94 -9.50 -3.84 -11.83
C LEU A 94 -10.20 -3.27 -10.58
N PRO A 95 -9.42 -2.87 -9.55
CA PRO A 95 -9.93 -2.01 -8.49
C PRO A 95 -10.69 -0.83 -9.12
N SER A 96 -11.82 -0.42 -8.52
CA SER A 96 -12.63 0.71 -9.04
C SER A 96 -11.80 1.97 -9.27
N THR A 97 -10.83 2.22 -8.38
CA THR A 97 -9.86 3.33 -8.47
C THR A 97 -8.90 3.23 -9.66
N CYS A 98 -8.83 2.08 -10.34
CA CYS A 98 -7.93 1.81 -11.45
C CYS A 98 -8.64 1.50 -12.78
N ARG A 99 -9.98 1.57 -12.83
CA ARG A 99 -10.78 1.15 -13.99
C ARG A 99 -10.79 2.13 -15.17
N ASP A 100 -10.58 3.43 -14.94
CA ASP A 100 -10.80 4.46 -15.97
C ASP A 100 -9.58 4.70 -16.87
N ALA A 101 -9.66 4.22 -18.12
CA ALA A 101 -8.56 4.09 -19.08
C ALA A 101 -7.96 5.40 -19.64
N ALA A 102 -8.47 6.59 -19.29
CA ALA A 102 -7.93 7.87 -19.79
C ALA A 102 -7.72 8.95 -18.70
N SER A 103 -8.15 8.69 -17.47
CA SER A 103 -8.12 9.69 -16.40
C SER A 103 -8.05 9.07 -15.01
N ALA A 104 -7.34 7.92 -14.84
CA ALA A 104 -7.22 7.19 -13.58
C ALA A 104 -6.55 7.98 -12.45
N VAL A 105 -7.20 9.02 -11.98
CA VAL A 105 -6.87 9.85 -10.86
C VAL A 105 -6.98 8.98 -9.60
N CYS A 106 -5.86 8.56 -8.99
CA CYS A 106 -5.87 8.00 -7.63
C CYS A 106 -6.09 9.08 -6.55
N THR A 107 -6.77 10.20 -6.87
CA THR A 107 -7.26 11.12 -5.83
C THR A 107 -8.66 10.78 -5.38
N LYS A 108 -9.33 9.79 -5.99
CA LYS A 108 -10.53 9.23 -5.38
C LYS A 108 -10.10 8.35 -4.20
N THR A 109 -10.28 8.87 -2.99
CA THR A 109 -10.35 8.08 -1.75
C THR A 109 -11.19 6.84 -2.07
N PRO A 110 -10.69 5.62 -1.83
CA PRO A 110 -11.32 4.42 -2.37
C PRO A 110 -12.77 4.30 -1.88
N GLU A 111 -13.74 4.52 -2.76
CA GLU A 111 -15.09 3.93 -2.69
C GLU A 111 -14.94 2.41 -2.84
N TYR A 112 -14.35 1.79 -1.83
CA TYR A 112 -14.14 0.37 -1.75
C TYR A 112 -15.04 -0.15 -0.65
N TYR A 113 -16.13 -0.79 -1.07
CA TYR A 113 -16.93 -1.63 -0.20
C TYR A 113 -16.09 -2.86 0.14
N PRO A 114 -15.71 -3.09 1.40
CA PRO A 114 -14.99 -4.31 1.74
C PRO A 114 -15.89 -5.51 1.46
N ASN A 115 -15.55 -6.32 0.45
CA ASN A 115 -16.28 -7.52 -0.01
C ASN A 115 -16.53 -8.60 1.08
N HIS A 116 -16.04 -8.40 2.32
CA HIS A 116 -16.12 -9.38 3.40
C HIS A 116 -16.70 -8.85 4.72
N GLY A 117 -17.08 -7.56 4.82
CA GLY A 117 -17.66 -7.00 6.07
C GLY A 117 -16.75 -7.04 7.32
N GLU A 118 -15.58 -7.67 7.23
CA GLU A 118 -14.61 -7.86 8.30
C GLU A 118 -13.20 -7.48 7.81
N TRP A 119 -12.43 -6.82 8.67
CA TRP A 119 -11.03 -6.50 8.37
C TRP A 119 -10.16 -7.76 8.45
N PRO A 120 -9.10 -7.88 7.62
CA PRO A 120 -8.24 -9.06 7.64
C PRO A 120 -7.56 -9.22 9.01
N SER A 121 -7.62 -10.41 9.58
CA SER A 121 -7.04 -10.73 10.89
C SER A 121 -5.52 -10.55 10.92
N ASP A 122 -4.86 -10.84 9.81
CA ASP A 122 -3.40 -10.88 9.69
C ASP A 122 -2.92 -10.66 8.23
N ASN A 123 -1.60 -10.70 8.02
CA ASN A 123 -0.96 -10.57 6.71
C ASN A 123 -1.47 -11.63 5.69
N SER A 124 -1.67 -12.88 6.13
CA SER A 124 -2.10 -13.98 5.27
C SER A 124 -3.55 -13.81 4.84
N ALA A 125 -4.42 -13.44 5.78
CA ALA A 125 -5.82 -13.09 5.51
C ALA A 125 -5.93 -11.87 4.58
N ALA A 126 -5.03 -10.90 4.71
CA ALA A 126 -4.91 -9.77 3.79
C ALA A 126 -4.30 -10.15 2.41
N GLY A 127 -3.77 -11.36 2.26
CA GLY A 127 -3.13 -11.82 1.03
C GLY A 127 -1.75 -11.21 0.75
N VAL A 128 -1.12 -10.61 1.76
CA VAL A 128 0.21 -9.99 1.66
C VAL A 128 1.29 -10.92 2.23
N ALA A 129 2.56 -10.60 1.96
CA ALA A 129 3.68 -11.37 2.48
C ALA A 129 3.69 -11.41 4.02
N SER A 130 4.35 -12.41 4.59
CA SER A 130 4.51 -12.49 6.05
C SER A 130 5.23 -11.25 6.59
N SER A 131 4.97 -10.87 7.84
CA SER A 131 5.42 -9.57 8.37
C SER A 131 6.95 -9.41 8.32
N SER A 132 7.69 -10.48 8.58
CA SER A 132 9.16 -10.54 8.51
C SER A 132 9.72 -10.53 7.08
N THR A 133 8.89 -10.71 6.06
CA THR A 133 9.28 -10.61 4.64
C THR A 133 9.12 -9.18 4.13
N ILE A 134 8.18 -8.40 4.67
CA ILE A 134 7.93 -7.01 4.24
C ILE A 134 8.94 -6.09 4.92
N LYS A 135 10.15 -6.02 4.36
CA LYS A 135 11.29 -5.22 4.86
C LYS A 135 11.70 -4.17 3.84
N GLY A 136 12.37 -3.12 4.32
CA GLY A 136 12.91 -2.06 3.45
C GLY A 136 14.25 -1.53 3.95
N LYS A 137 14.77 -0.47 3.32
CA LYS A 137 16.02 0.17 3.75
C LYS A 137 15.97 0.56 5.23
N TYR A 138 14.85 1.15 5.66
CA TYR A 138 14.63 1.69 7.01
C TYR A 138 13.57 0.94 7.83
N VAL A 139 12.83 0.03 7.20
CA VAL A 139 11.72 -0.71 7.82
C VAL A 139 12.16 -2.13 8.10
N GLU A 140 12.00 -2.57 9.34
CA GLU A 140 12.31 -3.92 9.80
C GLU A 140 11.19 -4.91 9.47
N LYS A 141 9.93 -4.51 9.63
CA LYS A 141 8.77 -5.36 9.27
C LYS A 141 7.51 -4.54 9.10
N VAL A 142 6.52 -5.13 8.41
CA VAL A 142 5.16 -4.59 8.32
C VAL A 142 4.15 -5.68 8.69
N GLU A 143 3.41 -5.43 9.76
CA GLU A 143 2.41 -6.36 10.29
C GLU A 143 1.01 -5.84 10.01
N VAL A 144 0.12 -6.72 9.55
CA VAL A 144 -1.32 -6.47 9.49
C VAL A 144 -1.95 -7.19 10.67
N LYS A 145 -2.79 -6.50 11.43
CA LYS A 145 -3.58 -7.08 12.50
C LYS A 145 -4.96 -6.45 12.55
N ASN A 146 -6.00 -7.25 12.32
CA ASN A 146 -7.38 -6.78 12.25
C ASN A 146 -7.54 -5.54 11.33
N GLY A 147 -6.86 -5.54 10.17
CA GLY A 147 -6.83 -4.43 9.21
C GLY A 147 -6.12 -3.14 9.66
N VAL A 148 -5.38 -3.18 10.78
CA VAL A 148 -4.38 -2.15 11.11
C VAL A 148 -3.04 -2.62 10.57
N ILE A 149 -2.39 -1.78 9.77
CA ILE A 149 -1.07 -2.01 9.21
C ILE A 149 -0.06 -1.27 10.09
N THR A 150 0.92 -1.95 10.66
CA THR A 150 1.94 -1.35 11.53
C THR A 150 3.31 -1.61 10.95
N ALA A 151 4.04 -0.54 10.65
CA ALA A 151 5.43 -0.61 10.21
C ALA A 151 6.36 -0.37 11.40
N GLU A 152 7.37 -1.23 11.55
CA GLU A 152 8.42 -1.11 12.55
C GLU A 152 9.73 -0.66 11.90
N MET A 153 10.34 0.38 12.45
CA MET A 153 11.62 0.92 11.97
C MET A 153 12.77 0.05 12.47
N LYS A 154 13.84 -0.06 11.66
CA LYS A 154 15.04 -0.80 12.06
C LYS A 154 15.68 -0.23 13.32
N SER A 155 16.40 -1.10 14.06
CA SER A 155 17.20 -0.69 15.22
C SER A 155 18.50 0.01 14.83
N SER A 156 18.92 -0.07 13.57
CA SER A 156 20.15 0.54 13.04
C SER A 156 19.94 1.07 11.62
N GLY A 157 20.83 1.96 11.15
CA GLY A 157 20.73 2.56 9.82
C GLY A 157 19.56 3.56 9.66
N VAL A 158 18.94 3.96 10.78
CA VAL A 158 17.90 5.00 10.86
C VAL A 158 18.29 6.04 11.92
N ASN A 159 17.63 7.20 11.91
CA ASN A 159 17.83 8.22 12.93
C ASN A 159 17.58 7.64 14.33
N LYS A 160 18.47 7.94 15.29
CA LYS A 160 18.42 7.46 16.69
C LYS A 160 17.05 7.65 17.33
N GLU A 161 16.37 8.75 17.01
CA GLU A 161 15.06 9.06 17.60
C GLU A 161 13.91 8.18 17.08
N ILE A 162 14.12 7.39 16.03
CA ILE A 162 13.11 6.50 15.43
C ILE A 162 13.47 5.03 15.42
N GLN A 163 14.60 4.65 16.02
CA GLN A 163 15.04 3.25 16.09
C GLN A 163 14.02 2.38 16.82
N GLY A 164 13.61 1.27 16.20
CA GLY A 164 12.61 0.35 16.76
C GLY A 164 11.21 0.93 16.92
N LYS A 165 10.98 2.18 16.51
CA LYS A 165 9.69 2.84 16.65
C LYS A 165 8.72 2.40 15.56
N LYS A 166 7.44 2.66 15.78
CA LYS A 166 6.34 2.18 14.95
C LYS A 166 5.44 3.32 14.50
N LEU A 167 4.78 3.11 13.38
CA LEU A 167 3.64 3.88 12.91
C LEU A 167 2.57 2.94 12.39
N SER A 168 1.31 3.38 12.42
CA SER A 168 0.19 2.59 11.92
C SER A 168 -0.59 3.32 10.84
N LEU A 169 -1.07 2.55 9.87
CA LEU A 169 -2.13 2.92 8.94
C LEU A 169 -3.38 2.09 9.27
N TRP A 170 -4.53 2.73 9.31
CA TRP A 170 -5.79 2.05 9.57
C TRP A 170 -6.91 2.73 8.79
N ALA A 171 -7.99 2.00 8.55
CA ALA A 171 -9.17 2.56 7.88
C ALA A 171 -10.45 2.37 8.69
N LYS A 172 -11.39 3.30 8.56
CA LYS A 172 -12.75 3.17 9.07
C LYS A 172 -13.74 3.21 7.91
N ARG A 173 -14.80 2.40 7.97
CA ARG A 173 -15.89 2.47 6.99
C ARG A 173 -16.69 3.76 7.19
N GLN A 174 -16.98 4.45 6.10
CA GLN A 174 -17.80 5.66 6.05
C GLN A 174 -18.58 5.65 4.73
N ASP A 175 -19.91 5.75 4.81
CA ASP A 175 -20.80 5.98 3.65
C ASP A 175 -20.52 5.06 2.44
N GLY A 176 -20.46 3.74 2.67
CA GLY A 176 -20.22 2.76 1.60
C GLY A 176 -18.76 2.70 1.10
N SER A 177 -17.85 3.41 1.76
CA SER A 177 -16.44 3.57 1.44
C SER A 177 -15.56 3.33 2.68
N VAL A 178 -14.23 3.39 2.53
CA VAL A 178 -13.29 3.35 3.66
C VAL A 178 -12.40 4.59 3.66
N LYS A 179 -12.33 5.27 4.82
CA LYS A 179 -11.43 6.39 5.05
C LYS A 179 -10.17 5.89 5.75
N TRP A 180 -9.01 6.13 5.13
CA TRP A 180 -7.71 5.78 5.68
C TRP A 180 -7.14 6.88 6.58
N PHE A 181 -6.37 6.44 7.56
CA PHE A 181 -5.68 7.25 8.55
C PHE A 181 -4.26 6.73 8.69
N CYS A 182 -3.35 7.61 9.07
CA CYS A 182 -1.94 7.31 9.32
C CYS A 182 -1.50 8.10 10.55
N GLY A 183 -0.70 7.48 11.42
CA GLY A 183 -0.19 8.17 12.59
C GLY A 183 0.49 7.24 13.57
N GLN A 184 0.37 7.60 14.85
CA GLN A 184 0.91 6.81 15.94
C GLN A 184 0.37 5.37 15.95
N PRO A 185 1.13 4.42 16.52
CA PRO A 185 0.71 3.04 16.71
C PRO A 185 -0.68 2.91 17.35
N VAL A 186 -1.54 2.16 16.68
CA VAL A 186 -2.90 1.82 17.15
C VAL A 186 -3.15 0.33 17.07
N THR A 187 -4.15 -0.14 17.79
CA THR A 187 -4.66 -1.50 17.74
C THR A 187 -6.15 -1.49 17.48
N ARG A 188 -6.63 -2.45 16.67
CA ARG A 188 -8.04 -2.79 16.53
C ARG A 188 -8.29 -4.14 17.18
N ASN A 189 -9.26 -4.22 18.09
CA ASN A 189 -9.67 -5.51 18.66
C ASN A 189 -10.55 -6.28 17.65
N ALA A 190 -10.71 -7.59 17.87
CA ALA A 190 -11.47 -8.44 16.94
C ALA A 190 -12.96 -8.06 16.86
N ALA A 191 -13.56 -7.58 17.96
CA ALA A 191 -14.95 -7.11 17.95
C ALA A 191 -15.14 -5.91 17.02
N ASN A 192 -14.17 -4.99 17.02
CA ASN A 192 -14.16 -3.80 16.18
C ASN A 192 -13.67 -4.06 14.75
N ALA A 193 -13.16 -5.25 14.46
CA ALA A 193 -12.80 -5.66 13.10
C ALA A 193 -14.04 -5.94 12.23
N LYS A 194 -15.20 -6.16 12.87
CA LYS A 194 -16.49 -6.43 12.22
C LYS A 194 -17.18 -5.14 11.78
N ALA A 195 -18.20 -5.27 10.94
CA ALA A 195 -18.98 -4.14 10.45
C ALA A 195 -19.65 -3.37 11.60
N GLY A 196 -19.48 -2.04 11.62
CA GLY A 196 -20.29 -1.13 12.45
C GLY A 196 -19.54 -0.34 13.51
N THR A 197 -18.34 -0.74 13.93
CA THR A 197 -17.58 -0.01 14.97
C THR A 197 -16.21 0.48 14.51
N ASP A 198 -15.40 -0.33 13.81
CA ASP A 198 -14.09 0.03 13.21
C ASP A 198 -13.09 0.77 14.12
N GLU A 199 -13.39 0.86 15.42
CA GLU A 199 -12.65 1.69 16.37
C GLU A 199 -11.26 1.12 16.63
N VAL A 200 -10.32 2.05 16.79
CA VAL A 200 -8.94 1.76 17.11
C VAL A 200 -8.56 2.47 18.40
N THR A 201 -7.74 1.82 19.21
CA THR A 201 -7.16 2.35 20.44
C THR A 201 -5.66 2.54 20.28
N ALA A 202 -5.03 3.36 21.11
CA ALA A 202 -3.56 3.47 21.09
C ALA A 202 -2.91 2.13 21.42
N ALA A 203 -1.87 1.76 20.66
CA ALA A 203 -1.13 0.54 20.94
C ALA A 203 -0.31 0.70 22.23
N THR A 204 -0.21 -0.39 22.99
CA THR A 204 0.66 -0.52 24.16
C THR A 204 1.85 -1.42 23.83
N PRO A 205 3.08 -1.11 24.31
CA PRO A 205 3.43 0.07 25.10
C PRO A 205 3.50 1.36 24.26
N ASP A 206 3.23 2.50 24.91
CA ASP A 206 3.27 3.84 24.30
C ASP A 206 4.73 4.31 23.97
N THR A 207 5.73 3.55 24.41
CA THR A 207 7.16 3.86 24.22
C THR A 207 7.63 3.75 22.76
N ASP A 208 6.91 2.94 21.98
CA ASP A 208 7.31 2.58 20.62
C ASP A 208 6.81 3.61 19.59
N LYS A 209 6.17 4.69 20.02
CA LYS A 209 5.61 5.69 19.11
C LYS A 209 6.68 6.61 18.56
N ILE A 210 6.66 6.82 17.24
CA ILE A 210 7.43 7.89 16.57
C ILE A 210 6.94 9.24 17.09
N ASN A 211 7.89 10.10 17.47
CA ASN A 211 7.57 11.48 17.87
C ASN A 211 6.91 12.20 16.70
N THR A 212 5.87 12.98 16.98
CA THR A 212 5.08 13.67 15.98
C THR A 212 5.89 14.60 15.07
N LYS A 213 7.03 15.15 15.56
CA LYS A 213 7.95 15.95 14.72
C LYS A 213 8.58 15.16 13.57
N HIS A 214 8.60 13.84 13.66
CA HIS A 214 9.14 12.94 12.63
C HIS A 214 8.05 12.28 11.77
N LEU A 215 6.78 12.58 12.04
CA LEU A 215 5.68 12.15 11.18
C LEU A 215 5.46 13.18 10.06
N PRO A 216 5.10 12.74 8.84
CA PRO A 216 4.67 13.65 7.78
C PRO A 216 3.47 14.49 8.24
N SER A 217 3.33 15.71 7.74
CA SER A 217 2.19 16.60 8.06
C SER A 217 0.82 15.98 7.71
N THR A 218 0.80 15.02 6.80
CA THR A 218 -0.38 14.26 6.37
C THR A 218 -0.70 13.05 7.27
N ALA A 219 0.13 12.76 8.28
CA ALA A 219 -0.10 11.73 9.29
C ALA A 219 -0.56 12.40 10.60
N PRO A 220 -1.86 12.72 10.74
CA PRO A 220 -2.32 13.51 11.87
C PRO A 220 -2.05 12.81 13.20
N THR A 221 -1.57 13.58 14.17
CA THR A 221 -1.32 13.19 15.57
C THR A 221 -2.61 12.90 16.35
N ARG A 222 -3.76 13.05 15.70
CA ARG A 222 -5.06 13.12 16.36
C ARG A 222 -5.55 11.70 16.63
N LYS A 223 -5.45 11.29 17.90
CA LYS A 223 -6.29 10.24 18.49
C LYS A 223 -7.68 10.34 17.88
N SER A 224 -8.09 9.32 17.15
CA SER A 224 -9.48 9.15 16.76
C SER A 224 -10.30 8.71 17.98
N THR A 225 -10.31 9.52 19.04
CA THR A 225 -11.37 9.46 20.04
C THR A 225 -12.58 10.18 19.46
N PRO A 226 -13.78 9.59 19.52
CA PRO A 226 -15.01 10.34 19.30
C PRO A 226 -15.06 11.46 20.35
N ASN A 227 -15.37 12.69 19.93
CA ASN A 227 -16.20 13.54 20.77
C ASN A 227 -17.64 13.09 20.54
#